data_AF-A0A4Q5N1D6-F1
#
_entry.id   AF-A0A4Q5N1D6-F1
#
_cell.length_a   1.000
_cell.length_b   1.000
_cell.length_c   1.000
_cell.angle_alpha   90.00
_cell.angle_beta   90.00
_cell.angle_gamma   90.00
#
_symmetry.space_group_name_H-M   'P 1'
#
loop_
_entity.id
_entity.type
_entity.pdbx_description
1 polymer ?
#
loop_
_entity_poly.entity_id
_entity_poly.type
_entity_poly.pdbx_seq_one_letter_code
_entity_poly.pdbx_strand_id
1 'polypeptide(L)' 'MTATALVVLIVSLAVVWGGLAASTVYLRRHPEEDDGASATPTAPIVMHDL' A
#
# COMPACT_ATOMS: atom_id res chain seq x y z
N MET A 1 40.40 -0.52 -0.49
CA MET A 1 39.08 -1.12 -0.23
C MET A 1 38.87 -1.10 1.28
N THR A 2 38.16 -0.12 1.82
CA THR A 2 38.15 0.19 3.26
C THR A 2 36.87 -0.30 3.93
N ALA A 3 36.96 -0.67 5.22
CA ALA A 3 35.80 -1.07 6.03
C ALA A 3 34.71 0.01 6.07
N THR A 4 35.10 1.29 6.01
CA THR A 4 34.18 2.43 5.92
C THR A 4 33.28 2.36 4.69
N ALA A 5 33.75 1.87 3.55
CA ALA A 5 32.93 1.72 2.35
C ALA A 5 31.82 0.68 2.55
N LEU A 6 32.12 -0.44 3.22
CA LEU A 6 31.13 -1.48 3.55
C LEU A 6 30.07 -0.98 4.53
N VAL A 7 30.46 -0.17 5.52
CA VAL A 7 29.50 0.39 6.48
C VAL A 7 28.50 1.29 5.75
N VAL A 8 28.98 2.20 4.90
CA VAL A 8 28.10 3.11 4.15
C VAL A 8 27.22 2.35 3.15
N LEU A 9 27.76 1.28 2.54
CA LEU A 9 27.00 0.38 1.68
C LEU A 9 25.81 -0.25 2.43
N ILE A 10 26.06 -0.86 3.60
CA ILE A 10 25.02 -1.51 4.39
C ILE A 10 23.98 -0.49 4.86
N VAL A 11 24.41 0.69 5.31
CA VAL A 11 23.49 1.78 5.69
C VAL A 11 22.60 2.16 4.51
N SER A 12 23.17 2.32 3.32
CA SER A 12 22.41 2.66 2.11
C SER A 12 21.37 1.59 1.77
N LEU A 13 21.75 0.30 1.84
CA LEU A 13 20.81 -0.80 1.67
C LEU A 13 19.71 -0.75 2.75
N ALA A 14 20.06 -0.62 4.03
CA ALA A 14 19.11 -0.58 5.12
C ALA A 14 18.13 0.60 5.00
N VAL A 15 18.55 1.75 4.48
CA VAL A 15 17.66 2.91 4.26
C VAL A 15 16.67 2.62 3.14
N VAL A 16 17.14 2.10 2.00
CA VAL A 16 16.28 1.77 0.84
C VAL A 16 15.29 0.66 1.21
N TRP A 17 15.79 -0.44 1.78
CA TRP A 17 14.98 -1.59 2.15
C TRP A 17 14.14 -1.31 3.39
N GLY A 18 14.65 -0.57 4.36
CA GLY A 18 13.95 -0.21 5.60
C GLY A 18 12.77 0.71 5.36
N GLY A 19 12.92 1.73 4.50
CA GLY A 19 11.80 2.60 4.12
C GLY A 19 10.70 1.83 3.37
N LEU A 20 11.07 0.96 2.43
CA LEU A 20 10.14 0.13 1.68
C LEU A 20 9.42 -0.90 2.58
N ALA A 21 10.17 -1.58 3.46
CA ALA A 21 9.62 -2.53 4.41
C ALA A 21 8.68 -1.84 5.41
N ALA A 22 9.05 -0.66 5.92
CA ALA A 22 8.20 0.11 6.83
C ALA A 22 6.88 0.52 6.17
N SER A 23 6.92 1.00 4.93
CA SER A 23 5.72 1.33 4.15
C SER A 23 4.83 0.10 3.92
N THR A 24 5.44 -1.02 3.54
CA THR A 24 4.72 -2.30 3.34
C THR A 24 4.07 -2.79 4.64
N VAL A 25 4.77 -2.72 5.77
CA VAL A 25 4.23 -3.11 7.08
C VAL A 25 3.12 -2.16 7.52
N TYR A 26 3.24 -0.86 7.24
CA TYR A 26 2.22 0.14 7.56
C TYR A 26 0.91 -0.17 6.83
N LEU A 27 0.95 -0.39 5.51
CA LEU A 27 -0.22 -0.82 4.71
C LEU A 27 -0.79 -2.16 5.19
N ARG A 28 0.06 -3.11 5.58
CA ARG A 28 -0.41 -4.41 6.10
C ARG A 28 -1.06 -4.32 7.48
N ARG A 29 -0.70 -3.32 8.29
CA ARG A 29 -1.23 -3.14 9.65
C ARG A 29 -2.54 -2.37 9.67
N HIS A 30 -2.72 -1.44 8.74
CA HIS A 30 -4.00 -0.86 8.41
C HIS A 30 -4.40 -1.35 7.01
N PRO A 31 -4.80 -2.62 6.85
CA PRO A 31 -5.63 -2.94 5.70
C PRO A 31 -6.81 -1.99 5.83
N GLU A 32 -6.89 -1.02 4.91
CA GLU A 32 -8.10 -0.23 4.74
C GLU A 32 -9.23 -1.25 4.74
N GLU A 33 -10.17 -1.12 5.68
CA GLU A 33 -11.39 -1.90 5.64
C GLU A 33 -11.91 -1.67 4.24
N ASP A 34 -11.90 -2.75 3.44
CA ASP A 34 -12.36 -2.73 2.07
C ASP A 34 -13.83 -2.28 2.16
N ASP A 35 -14.06 -0.97 2.07
CA ASP A 35 -15.35 -0.32 1.91
C ASP A 35 -15.83 -0.66 0.49
N GLY A 36 -15.85 -1.96 0.19
CA GLY A 36 -16.41 -2.64 -0.95
C GLY A 36 -17.93 -2.55 -0.98
N ALA A 37 -18.49 -1.42 -0.55
CA ALA A 37 -19.69 -0.92 -1.17
C ALA A 37 -19.26 -0.30 -2.50
N SER A 38 -18.96 -1.16 -3.47
CA SER A 38 -19.10 -0.85 -4.87
C SER A 38 -20.41 -0.07 -5.03
N ALA A 39 -20.31 1.25 -5.20
CA ALA A 39 -21.39 2.05 -5.71
C ALA A 39 -21.59 1.60 -7.16
N THR A 40 -22.26 0.46 -7.32
CA THR A 40 -23.10 0.22 -8.46
C THR A 40 -24.42 0.87 -8.06
N PRO A 41 -24.81 2.02 -8.63
CA PRO A 41 -26.20 2.40 -8.70
C PRO A 41 -26.92 1.37 -9.58
N THR A 42 -27.11 0.15 -9.09
CA THR A 42 -28.18 -0.73 -9.56
C THR A 42 -29.46 -0.18 -8.94
N ALA A 43 -29.81 1.05 -9.32
CA ALA A 43 -31.20 1.44 -9.29
C ALA A 43 -31.90 0.44 -10.24
N PRO A 44 -32.94 -0.28 -9.79
CA PRO A 44 -33.78 -0.97 -10.75
C PRO A 44 -34.26 0.11 -11.72
N ILE A 45 -33.98 -0.06 -13.01
CA ILE A 45 -34.64 0.69 -14.08
C ILE A 45 -36.11 0.28 -13.96
N VAL A 46 -36.86 0.95 -13.08
CA VAL A 46 -38.30 0.83 -13.01
C VAL A 46 -38.79 1.45 -14.31
N MET A 47 -39.18 0.57 -15.22
CA MET A 47 -39.99 0.90 -16.38
C MET A 47 -41.26 1.56 -15.84
N HIS A 48 -41.26 2.90 -15.74
CA HIS A 48 -42.43 3.69 -15.38
C HIS A 48 -43.34 3.76 -16.62
N ASP A 49 -43.77 2.60 -17.09
CA ASP A 49 -44.83 2.42 -18.08
C ASP A 49 -46.11 2.22 -17.26
N LEU A 50 -46.84 3.33 -17.02
CA LEU A 50 -48.27 3.48 -16.71
C LEU A 50 -48.58 4.97 -16.54
#